data_AF-A0A380FXP0-F1
#
_entry.id   AF-A0A380FXP0-F1
#
_cell.length_a   1.000
_cell.length_b   1.000
_cell.length_c   1.000
_cell.angle_alpha   90.00
_cell.angle_beta   90.00
_cell.angle_gamma   90.00
#
_symmetry.space_group_name_H-M   'P 1'
#
loop_
_entity.id
_entity.type
_entity.pdbx_description
1 polymer ?
#
loop_
_entity_poly.entity_id
_entity_poly.type
_entity_poly.pdbx_seq_one_letter_code
_entity_poly.pdbx_strand_id
1 'polypeptide(L)' 'MSKPNFINQALKKLSDKGMDISEDKLVFHLKDGSLEIYIDHDEETLKVETHDMKVYTSDELKDKTMKDVINQITKHN' A
#
# COMPACT_ATOMS: atom_id res chain seq x y z
N MET A 1 9.32 -22.14 0.84
CA MET A 1 7.99 -22.00 0.21
C MET A 1 7.74 -20.53 -0.02
N SER A 2 7.49 -20.12 -1.27
CA SER A 2 7.10 -18.75 -1.61
C SER A 2 5.80 -18.43 -0.87
N LYS A 3 5.74 -17.28 -0.18
CA LYS A 3 4.50 -16.85 0.50
C LYS A 3 3.33 -16.87 -0.49
N PRO A 4 2.13 -17.30 -0.10
CA PRO A 4 0.98 -17.28 -1.00
C PRO A 4 0.76 -15.86 -1.49
N ASN A 5 0.71 -15.67 -2.81
CA ASN A 5 0.43 -14.36 -3.40
C ASN A 5 -1.08 -14.14 -3.43
N PHE A 6 -1.64 -13.80 -2.26
CA PHE A 6 -3.07 -13.58 -2.05
C PHE A 6 -3.64 -12.49 -2.98
N ILE A 7 -2.82 -11.50 -3.35
CA ILE A 7 -3.16 -10.46 -4.32
C ILE A 7 -3.39 -11.07 -5.70
N ASN A 8 -2.47 -11.89 -6.22
CA ASN A 8 -2.64 -12.52 -7.53
C ASN A 8 -3.88 -13.43 -7.59
N GLN A 9 -4.20 -14.13 -6.49
CA GLN A 9 -5.41 -14.93 -6.42
C GLN A 9 -6.68 -14.08 -6.42
N ALA A 10 -6.67 -12.94 -5.73
CA ALA A 10 -7.79 -12.01 -5.73
C ALA A 10 -7.99 -11.39 -7.12
N LEU A 11 -6.92 -10.90 -7.75
CA LEU A 11 -6.94 -10.37 -9.12
C LEU A 11 -7.47 -11.40 -10.13
N LYS A 12 -6.99 -12.65 -10.05
CA LYS A 12 -7.50 -13.72 -10.91
C LYS A 12 -9.00 -13.94 -10.74
N LYS A 13 -9.50 -14.00 -9.50
CA LYS A 13 -10.94 -14.17 -9.22
C LYS A 13 -11.79 -13.00 -9.72
N LEU A 14 -11.23 -11.80 -9.77
CA LEU A 14 -11.91 -10.61 -10.28
C LEU A 14 -11.94 -10.63 -11.81
N SER A 15 -10.83 -10.98 -12.45
CA SER A 15 -10.75 -11.20 -13.90
C SER A 15 -11.68 -12.33 -14.37
N ASP A 16 -11.76 -13.45 -13.64
CA ASP A 16 -12.70 -14.55 -13.91
C ASP A 16 -14.18 -14.12 -13.80
N LYS A 17 -14.47 -12.99 -13.13
CA LYS A 17 -15.80 -12.37 -13.04
C LYS A 17 -16.04 -11.27 -14.07
N GLY A 18 -15.08 -11.02 -14.95
CA GLY A 18 -15.17 -10.03 -16.02
C GLY A 18 -14.71 -8.62 -15.66
N MET A 19 -14.02 -8.41 -14.53
CA MET A 19 -13.37 -7.12 -14.27
C MET A 19 -12.07 -6.99 -15.06
N ASP A 20 -11.86 -5.82 -15.65
CA ASP A 20 -10.68 -5.48 -16.44
C ASP A 20 -10.00 -4.25 -15.82
N ILE A 21 -8.79 -4.43 -15.29
CA ILE A 21 -8.05 -3.35 -14.62
C ILE A 21 -7.64 -2.21 -15.56
N SER A 22 -7.74 -2.41 -16.87
CA SER A 22 -7.54 -1.35 -17.86
C SER A 22 -8.74 -0.42 -18.03
N GLU A 23 -9.92 -0.83 -17.55
CA GLU A 23 -11.15 -0.03 -17.59
C GLU A 23 -11.71 0.25 -16.18
N ASP A 24 -11.36 -0.60 -15.21
CA ASP A 24 -11.89 -0.61 -13.85
C ASP A 24 -10.83 -0.24 -12.80
N LYS A 25 -11.28 0.47 -11.76
CA LYS A 25 -10.52 0.64 -10.50
C LYS A 25 -10.89 -0.46 -9.51
N LEU A 26 -9.88 -1.19 -9.02
CA LEU A 26 -10.05 -2.22 -8.00
C LEU A 26 -9.82 -1.65 -6.61
N VAL A 27 -10.76 -1.85 -5.69
CA VAL A 27 -10.63 -1.41 -4.29
C VAL A 27 -10.74 -2.61 -3.35
N PHE A 28 -9.66 -2.91 -2.63
CA PHE A 28 -9.61 -3.94 -1.60
C PHE A 28 -9.74 -3.30 -0.22
N HIS A 29 -10.83 -3.61 0.48
CA HIS A 29 -11.00 -3.20 1.87
C HIS A 29 -10.22 -4.15 2.79
N LEU A 30 -9.21 -3.61 3.47
CA LEU A 30 -8.36 -4.33 4.41
C LEU A 30 -8.79 -4.01 5.84
N LYS A 31 -8.18 -4.70 6.82
CA LYS A 31 -8.54 -4.52 8.24
C LYS A 31 -8.22 -3.10 8.76
N ASP A 32 -7.25 -2.45 8.16
CA ASP A 32 -6.61 -1.21 8.63
C ASP A 32 -6.56 -0.09 7.56
N GLY A 33 -7.30 -0.25 6.47
CA GLY A 33 -7.38 0.74 5.39
C GLY A 33 -7.93 0.12 4.11
N SER A 34 -7.68 0.77 2.99
CA SER A 34 -8.02 0.27 1.66
C SER A 34 -6.80 0.29 0.75
N LEU A 35 -6.75 -0.67 -0.18
CA LEU A 35 -5.76 -0.74 -1.26
C LEU A 35 -6.49 -0.56 -2.56
N GLU A 36 -6.08 0.43 -3.35
CA GLU A 36 -6.63 0.73 -4.66
C GLU A 36 -5.62 0.41 -5.74
N ILE A 37 -6.08 -0.21 -6.83
CA ILE A 37 -5.25 -0.55 -7.99
C ILE A 37 -6.00 -0.13 -9.24
N TYR A 38 -5.37 0.69 -10.09
CA TYR A 38 -5.96 1.20 -11.33
C TYR A 38 -4.86 1.62 -12.32
N ILE A 39 -5.19 1.73 -13.61
CA ILE A 39 -4.33 2.39 -14.59
C ILE A 39 -4.64 3.88 -14.57
N ASP A 40 -3.62 4.69 -14.31
CA ASP A 40 -3.68 6.12 -14.59
C ASP A 40 -3.51 6.32 -16.10
N HIS A 41 -4.57 6.76 -16.76
CA HIS A 41 -4.58 6.94 -18.21
C HIS A 41 -3.87 8.22 -18.67
N ASP A 42 -3.68 9.20 -17.79
CA ASP A 42 -2.91 10.40 -18.12
C ASP A 42 -1.41 10.12 -18.08
N GLU A 43 -0.98 9.30 -17.11
CA GLU A 43 0.42 8.88 -16.96
C GLU A 43 0.75 7.58 -17.70
N GLU A 44 -0.24 6.85 -18.21
CA GLU A 44 -0.14 5.50 -18.78
C GLU A 44 0.57 4.50 -17.84
N THR A 45 0.36 4.63 -16.52
CA THR A 45 1.02 3.78 -15.50
C THR A 45 0.04 3.07 -14.57
N LEU A 46 0.42 1.88 -14.10
CA LEU A 46 -0.32 1.19 -13.03
C LEU A 46 -0.06 1.88 -11.69
N LYS A 47 -1.09 2.49 -11.11
CA LYS A 47 -1.04 3.06 -9.76
C LYS A 47 -1.55 2.08 -8.72
N VAL A 48 -0.85 2.06 -7.59
CA VAL A 48 -1.21 1.28 -6.39
C VAL A 48 -1.20 2.25 -5.23
N GLU A 49 -2.36 2.50 -4.64
CA GLU A 49 -2.52 3.47 -3.56
C GLU A 49 -3.07 2.80 -2.31
N THR A 50 -2.61 3.26 -1.15
CA THR A 50 -3.16 2.85 0.14
C THR A 50 -3.85 4.04 0.78
N HIS A 51 -5.15 3.92 1.05
CA HIS A 51 -5.94 4.97 1.71
C HIS A 51 -6.35 4.52 3.12
N ASP A 52 -6.70 5.51 3.94
CA ASP A 52 -7.24 5.32 5.30
C ASP A 52 -6.37 4.50 6.25
N MET A 53 -5.06 4.41 5.96
CA MET A 53 -4.10 3.80 6.88
C MET A 53 -4.03 4.62 8.17
N LYS A 54 -4.00 3.94 9.32
CA LYS A 54 -3.68 4.58 10.60
C LYS A 54 -2.21 5.00 10.62
N VAL A 55 -1.93 6.18 10.09
CA VAL A 55 -0.61 6.81 10.17
C VAL A 55 -0.49 7.49 11.54
N TYR A 56 0.49 7.06 12.32
CA TYR A 56 0.84 7.71 13.57
C TYR A 56 1.97 8.70 13.30
N THR A 57 1.64 9.98 13.28
CA THR A 57 2.62 11.07 13.24
C THR A 57 2.99 11.46 14.67
N SER A 58 4.28 11.57 14.97
CA SER A 58 4.76 12.12 16.24
C SER A 58 5.36 13.50 16.00
N ASP A 59 4.71 14.52 16.56
CA ASP A 59 5.24 15.87 16.61
C ASP A 59 6.44 15.99 17.58
N GLU A 60 6.66 14.99 18.44
CA GLU A 60 7.72 15.00 19.45
C GLU A 60 9.11 14.82 18.84
N LEU A 61 9.17 14.31 17.61
CA LEU A 61 10.41 14.17 16.84
C LEU A 61 10.63 15.30 15.83
N LYS A 62 9.74 16.30 15.77
CA LYS A 62 9.83 17.39 14.77
C LYS A 62 11.14 18.19 14.85
N ASP A 63 11.71 18.29 16.05
CA ASP A 63 12.96 19.02 16.31
C ASP A 63 14.20 18.09 16.34
N LYS A 64 14.03 16.80 16.00
CA LYS A 64 15.12 15.82 15.96
C LYS A 64 15.63 15.62 14.54
N THR A 65 16.93 15.39 14.41
CA THR A 65 17.47 14.99 13.11
C THR A 65 17.25 13.50 12.88
N MET A 66 17.16 13.09 11.62
CA MET A 66 17.07 11.67 11.23
C MET A 66 18.18 10.82 11.88
N LYS A 67 19.38 11.38 12.02
CA LYS A 67 20.53 10.71 12.65
C LYS A 67 20.31 10.47 14.14
N ASP A 68 19.70 11.41 14.86
CA ASP A 68 19.39 11.25 16.29
C ASP A 68 18.37 10.14 16.53
N VAL A 69 17.37 10.04 15.65
CA VAL A 69 16.33 9.01 15.70
C VAL A 69 16.92 7.64 15.37
N ILE A 70 17.70 7.53 14.28
CA ILE A 70 18.33 6.27 13.86
C ILE A 70 19.31 5.76 14.92
N ASN A 71 20.13 6.63 15.52
CA ASN A 71 21.08 6.25 16.57
C ASN A 71 20.39 5.71 17.83
N GLN A 72 19.19 6.19 18.15
CA GLN A 72 18.42 5.67 19.29
C GLN A 72 17.82 4.29 19.00
N ILE A 73 17.30 4.09 17.78
CA ILE A 73 16.73 2.80 17.37
C ILE A 73 17.81 1.72 17.28
N THR A 74 18.97 2.05 16.70
CA THR A 74 20.05 1.07 16.48
C THR A 74 20.88 0.76 17.72
N LYS A 75 20.85 1.59 18.77
CA LYS A 75 21.51 1.31 20.05
C LYS A 75 20.67 0.47 21.01
N HIS A 76 19.38 0.27 20.71
CA HIS A 76 18.47 -0.52 21.53
C HIS A 76 18.18 -1.93 20.98
N ASN A 77 18.86 -2.33 19.89
CA ASN A 77 18.94 -3.70 19.38
C ASN A 77 20.35 -4.26 19.59
#